data_AF-A0A376UDM9-F1
#
_entry.id   AF-A0A376UDM9-F1
#
_cell.length_a   1.000
_cell.length_b   1.000
_cell.length_c   1.000
_cell.angle_alpha   90.00
_cell.angle_beta   90.00
_cell.angle_gamma   90.00
#
_symmetry.space_group_name_H-M   'P 1'
#
loop_
_entity.id
_entity.type
_entity.pdbx_description
1 polymer ?
#
loop_
_entity_poly.entity_id
_entity_poly.type
_entity_poly.pdbx_seq_one_letter_code
_entity_poly.pdbx_strand_id
1 'polypeptide(L)'
;MSLFASRQTLLLLLPENGPNAAINEQLLTLTGLLHDDLLLIVRGNKLSKAQENAAWFTALANRSVQVTCQTPEQAQLPRWVAARAKQLNLELDDAANQVLCYCYEGNLLALAQALERLSLLWPDGKLTLPRVEQAVNDAAHFTPFHWVDALLMGKSKRALHILQQLRLEGSEPVILLRTLQRELLLLVNLKRQSAHTPLRALFDKHRVWQNRRGMMGEALNRLSQTQLRQAVQLLTRTELTLKQDYGQSVWAELEGLSLLLCHKPWRTYLSTVDMKSLQALFGGTFDPVHYGHLKPVETLANLIGLTRVTIIPNNVPPHRPQPEANSVQRKHMLELAIADKPLFTLDERELKRNAPSYTAQTLKSGGRNKGRTCRWRLLLVRIHC
;
A
#
# COMPACT_ATOMS: atom_id res chain seq x y z
N MET A 1 17.25 16.14 55.27
CA MET A 1 18.25 16.82 54.42
C MET A 1 19.52 15.96 54.42
N SER A 2 19.89 15.40 53.26
CA SER A 2 21.09 14.56 53.10
C SER A 2 22.30 15.46 52.87
N LEU A 3 23.35 15.27 53.68
CA LEU A 3 24.54 16.13 53.79
C LEU A 3 25.50 16.12 52.59
N PHE A 4 25.13 15.48 51.46
CA PHE A 4 25.95 15.37 50.25
C PHE A 4 25.12 15.46 48.94
N ALA A 5 24.04 16.25 48.92
CA ALA A 5 23.08 16.23 47.82
C ALA A 5 23.62 16.91 46.54
N SER A 6 24.29 16.15 45.68
CA SER A 6 24.39 16.48 44.26
C SER A 6 23.00 16.40 43.62
N ARG A 7 22.69 17.31 42.68
CA ARG A 7 21.43 17.26 41.91
C ARG A 7 21.25 15.89 41.25
N GLN A 8 20.05 15.34 41.32
CA GLN A 8 19.69 14.02 40.77
C GLN A 8 18.56 14.16 39.74
N THR A 9 18.56 13.26 38.75
CA THR A 9 17.49 13.18 37.74
C THR A 9 16.82 11.82 37.82
N LEU A 10 15.49 11.81 37.94
CA LEU A 10 14.68 10.60 37.95
C LEU A 10 13.86 10.52 36.66
N LEU A 11 14.11 9.49 35.83
CA LEU A 11 13.33 9.20 34.62
C LEU A 11 12.35 8.06 34.88
N LEU A 12 11.05 8.35 34.75
CA LEU A 12 9.99 7.36 34.82
C LEU A 12 9.47 7.04 33.41
N LEU A 13 9.52 5.77 33.04
CA LEU A 13 8.93 5.25 31.81
C LEU A 13 7.54 4.68 32.13
N LEU A 14 6.50 5.22 31.52
CA LEU A 14 5.15 4.73 31.70
C LEU A 14 4.89 3.46 30.90
N PRO A 15 3.95 2.61 31.36
CA PRO A 15 3.44 1.52 30.55
C PRO A 15 2.78 2.02 29.25
N GLU A 16 2.73 1.18 28.22
CA GLU A 16 2.11 1.49 26.92
C GLU A 16 0.64 1.95 27.04
N ASN A 17 -0.11 1.35 27.97
CA ASN A 17 -1.52 1.69 28.25
C ASN A 17 -1.69 2.92 29.17
N GLY A 18 -0.58 3.57 29.58
CA GLY A 18 -0.56 4.63 30.57
C GLY A 18 -0.68 4.14 32.01
N PRO A 19 -0.85 5.06 32.98
CA PRO A 19 -0.91 4.72 34.39
C PRO A 19 -2.30 4.15 34.74
N ASN A 20 -2.30 3.05 35.48
CA ASN A 20 -3.50 2.45 36.06
C ASN A 20 -3.78 3.03 37.47
N ALA A 21 -4.84 2.58 38.13
CA ALA A 21 -5.22 3.07 39.46
C ALA A 21 -4.08 2.95 40.50
N ALA A 22 -3.41 1.81 40.57
CA ALA A 22 -2.30 1.59 41.50
C ALA A 22 -1.09 2.48 41.19
N ILE A 23 -0.75 2.64 39.90
CA ILE A 23 0.35 3.51 39.47
C ILE A 23 0.01 4.98 39.78
N ASN A 24 -1.24 5.40 39.67
CA ASN A 24 -1.65 6.77 40.01
C ASN A 24 -1.37 7.09 41.50
N GLU A 25 -1.56 6.14 42.41
CA GLU A 25 -1.26 6.32 43.83
C GLU A 25 0.26 6.38 44.10
N GLN A 26 1.03 5.54 43.41
CA GLN A 26 2.49 5.55 43.50
C GLN A 26 3.07 6.87 42.97
N LEU A 27 2.57 7.34 41.83
CA LEU A 27 2.97 8.62 41.25
C LEU A 27 2.59 9.78 42.17
N LEU A 28 1.42 9.74 42.81
CA LEU A 28 0.99 10.76 43.78
C LEU A 28 1.93 10.81 44.99
N THR A 29 2.42 9.66 45.45
CA THR A 29 3.42 9.62 46.54
C THR A 29 4.72 10.33 46.13
N LEU A 30 5.15 10.13 44.88
CA LEU A 30 6.36 10.75 44.35
C LEU A 30 6.23 12.27 44.19
N THR A 31 5.04 12.82 43.88
CA THR A 31 4.88 14.27 43.72
C THR A 31 5.16 15.03 45.02
N GLY A 32 4.87 14.43 46.18
CA GLY A 32 5.15 15.00 47.49
C GLY A 32 6.63 14.99 47.88
N LEU A 33 7.47 14.22 47.18
CA LEU A 33 8.90 14.07 47.46
C LEU A 33 9.79 14.95 46.56
N LEU A 34 9.20 15.74 45.66
CA LEU A 34 9.93 16.60 44.73
C LEU A 34 10.47 17.86 45.41
N HIS A 35 11.74 18.15 45.14
CA HIS A 35 12.46 19.35 45.58
C HIS A 35 13.40 19.82 44.46
N ASP A 36 13.97 21.03 44.58
CA ASP A 36 14.71 21.68 43.49
C ASP A 36 15.95 20.90 43.00
N ASP A 37 16.55 20.08 43.86
CA ASP A 37 17.68 19.23 43.49
C ASP A 37 17.29 17.86 42.88
N LEU A 38 16.00 17.57 42.69
CA LEU A 38 15.50 16.34 42.07
C LEU A 38 14.66 16.67 40.84
N LEU A 39 15.23 16.48 39.65
CA LEU A 39 14.54 16.69 38.39
C LEU A 39 13.78 15.43 37.98
N LEU A 40 12.45 15.52 37.94
CA LEU A 40 11.59 14.44 37.47
C LEU A 40 11.33 14.57 35.96
N ILE A 41 11.58 13.48 35.22
CA ILE A 41 11.18 13.34 33.81
C ILE A 41 10.24 12.14 33.71
N VAL A 42 9.09 12.35 33.06
CA VAL A 42 8.07 11.32 32.87
C VAL A 42 7.85 11.14 31.37
N ARG A 43 8.07 9.92 30.85
CA ARG A 43 7.95 9.60 29.43
C ARG A 43 6.92 8.50 29.21
N GLY A 44 5.98 8.73 28.30
CA GLY A 44 4.98 7.75 27.88
C GLY A 44 4.14 8.24 26.70
N ASN A 45 3.17 7.42 26.32
CA ASN A 45 2.17 7.77 25.31
C ASN A 45 1.23 8.87 25.84
N LYS A 46 0.42 9.44 24.93
CA LYS A 46 -0.60 10.42 25.31
C LYS A 46 -1.55 9.84 26.35
N LEU A 47 -1.76 10.59 27.43
CA LEU A 47 -2.72 10.24 28.47
C LEU A 47 -4.16 10.49 28.00
N SER A 48 -5.09 9.66 28.48
CA SER A 48 -6.52 9.94 28.32
C SER A 48 -6.94 11.12 29.22
N LYS A 49 -8.03 11.80 28.90
CA LYS A 49 -8.57 12.89 29.75
C LYS A 49 -8.80 12.45 31.20
N ALA A 50 -9.20 11.19 31.41
CA ALA A 50 -9.38 10.64 32.76
C ALA A 50 -8.04 10.49 33.51
N GLN A 51 -6.98 10.07 32.80
CA GLN A 51 -5.63 9.96 33.37
C GLN A 51 -4.98 11.33 33.58
N GLU A 52 -5.23 12.32 32.72
CA GLU A 52 -4.78 13.71 32.90
C GLU A 52 -5.45 14.36 34.12
N ASN A 53 -6.69 13.97 34.44
CA ASN A 53 -7.40 14.44 35.63
C ASN A 53 -7.00 13.70 36.93
N ALA A 54 -6.06 12.76 36.86
CA ALA A 54 -5.58 12.05 38.05
C ALA A 54 -4.81 12.99 38.99
N ALA A 55 -4.90 12.75 40.30
CA ALA A 55 -4.37 13.63 41.33
C ALA A 55 -2.86 13.92 41.21
N TRP A 56 -2.06 12.93 40.78
CA TRP A 56 -0.62 13.13 40.60
C TRP A 56 -0.30 14.11 39.46
N PHE A 57 -1.08 14.08 38.37
CA PHE A 57 -0.84 14.94 37.21
C PHE A 57 -1.24 16.38 37.53
N THR A 58 -2.39 16.57 38.18
CA THR A 58 -2.85 17.89 38.61
C THR A 58 -1.96 18.50 39.70
N ALA A 59 -1.37 17.69 40.59
CA ALA A 59 -0.38 18.15 41.56
C ALA A 59 0.89 18.71 40.92
N LEU A 60 1.27 18.23 39.74
CA LEU A 60 2.44 18.69 38.99
C LEU A 60 2.15 19.88 38.06
N ALA A 61 0.89 20.19 37.77
CA ALA A 61 0.51 21.12 36.69
C ALA A 61 1.18 22.51 36.78
N ASN A 62 1.37 23.06 37.98
CA ASN A 62 2.00 24.38 38.17
C ASN A 62 3.54 24.35 38.14
N ARG A 63 4.16 23.19 38.38
CA ARG A 63 5.62 23.05 38.48
C ARG A 63 6.25 22.34 37.28
N SER A 64 5.44 21.67 36.47
CA SER A 64 5.89 20.86 35.35
C SER A 64 5.71 21.57 34.02
N VAL A 65 6.49 21.12 33.03
CA VAL A 65 6.33 21.49 31.63
C VAL A 65 5.93 20.23 30.86
N GLN A 66 4.80 20.27 30.16
CA GLN A 66 4.37 19.18 29.29
C GLN A 66 4.84 19.43 27.86
N VAL A 67 5.56 18.46 27.29
CA VAL A 67 5.99 18.50 25.88
C VAL A 67 5.22 17.44 25.10
N THR A 68 4.48 17.86 24.08
CA THR A 68 3.70 16.95 23.22
C THR A 68 4.58 16.38 22.11
N CYS A 69 4.98 15.13 22.25
CA CYS A 69 5.83 14.41 21.28
C CYS A 69 5.02 13.53 20.32
N GLN A 70 3.90 14.03 19.80
CA GLN A 70 3.10 13.29 18.82
C GLN A 70 3.69 13.42 17.41
N THR A 71 3.74 12.32 16.68
CA THR A 71 4.17 12.32 15.27
C THR A 71 3.24 13.23 14.45
N PRO A 72 3.77 14.19 13.66
CA PRO A 72 2.98 15.05 12.80
C PRO A 72 2.12 14.23 11.83
N GLU A 73 0.86 14.65 11.65
CA GLU A 73 0.00 14.07 10.63
C GLU A 73 0.48 14.44 9.22
N GLN A 74 -0.01 13.74 8.20
CA GLN A 74 0.40 13.90 6.80
C GLN A 74 0.38 15.37 6.32
N ALA A 75 -0.60 16.17 6.76
CA ALA A 75 -0.72 17.57 6.38
C ALA A 75 0.35 18.47 7.03
N GLN A 76 0.86 18.08 8.20
CA GLN A 76 1.80 18.86 9.01
C GLN A 76 3.25 18.40 8.80
N LEU A 77 3.44 17.16 8.34
CA LEU A 77 4.75 16.55 8.14
C LEU A 77 5.68 17.40 7.24
N PRO A 78 5.26 17.91 6.06
CA PRO A 78 6.15 18.73 5.23
C PRO A 78 6.67 20.00 5.91
N ARG A 79 5.84 20.60 6.78
CA ARG A 79 6.23 21.77 7.55
C ARG A 79 7.26 21.41 8.62
N TRP A 80 7.10 20.25 9.27
CA TRP A 80 8.09 19.75 10.23
C TRP A 80 9.44 19.48 9.56
N VAL A 81 9.43 18.83 8.38
CA VAL A 81 10.65 18.56 7.60
C VAL A 81 11.34 19.86 7.21
N ALA A 82 10.61 20.84 6.66
CA ALA A 82 11.17 22.13 6.28
C ALA A 82 11.78 22.87 7.49
N ALA A 83 11.11 22.83 8.64
CA ALA A 83 11.63 23.45 9.87
C ALA A 83 12.91 22.75 10.35
N ARG A 84 12.95 21.41 10.33
CA ARG A 84 14.12 20.63 10.72
C ARG A 84 15.29 20.82 9.76
N ALA A 85 15.04 20.86 8.45
CA ALA A 85 16.05 21.15 7.43
C ALA A 85 16.66 22.53 7.64
N LYS A 86 15.82 23.54 7.95
CA LYS A 86 16.30 24.90 8.26
C LYS A 86 17.18 24.96 9.52
N GLN A 87 16.88 24.15 10.54
CA GLN A 87 17.75 24.02 11.72
C GLN A 87 19.13 23.41 11.40
N LEU A 88 19.20 22.60 10.35
CA LEU A 88 20.45 22.02 9.83
C LEU A 88 21.13 22.92 8.78
N ASN A 89 20.66 24.16 8.59
CA ASN A 89 21.14 25.09 7.56
C ASN A 89 21.02 24.55 6.12
N LEU A 90 19.97 23.77 5.85
CA LEU A 90 19.71 23.19 4.53
C LEU A 90 18.62 23.99 3.80
N GLU A 91 18.84 24.24 2.51
CA GLU A 91 17.87 24.76 1.56
C GLU A 91 17.19 23.57 0.87
N LEU A 92 15.99 23.22 1.31
CA LEU A 92 15.22 22.08 0.80
C LEU A 92 14.11 22.55 -0.13
N ASP A 93 14.16 22.11 -1.39
CA ASP A 93 13.11 22.38 -2.38
C ASP A 93 11.76 21.76 -1.95
N ASP A 94 10.65 22.42 -2.27
CA ASP A 94 9.31 21.91 -1.94
C ASP A 94 9.04 20.53 -2.56
N ALA A 95 9.51 20.29 -3.79
CA ALA A 95 9.37 19.00 -4.44
C ALA A 95 10.22 17.91 -3.75
N ALA A 96 11.44 18.25 -3.32
CA ALA A 96 12.31 17.34 -2.59
C ALA A 96 11.73 17.00 -1.20
N ASN A 97 11.13 18.00 -0.53
CA ASN A 97 10.42 17.83 0.73
C ASN A 97 9.26 16.83 0.59
N GLN A 98 8.48 16.91 -0.48
CA GLN A 98 7.40 15.95 -0.75
C GLN A 98 7.92 14.52 -0.92
N VAL A 99 9.06 14.33 -1.60
CA VAL A 99 9.70 13.01 -1.75
C VAL A 99 10.14 12.46 -0.40
N LEU A 100 10.80 13.26 0.44
CA LEU A 100 11.19 12.84 1.79
C LEU A 100 10.00 12.48 2.67
N CYS A 101 8.94 13.30 2.63
CA CYS A 101 7.71 13.01 3.36
C CYS A 101 7.04 11.73 2.89
N TYR A 102 7.13 11.40 1.61
CA TYR A 102 6.60 10.17 1.06
C TYR A 102 7.42 8.95 1.49
N CYS A 103 8.74 9.00 1.33
CA CYS A 103 9.65 7.87 1.59
C CYS A 103 9.87 7.58 3.08
N TYR A 104 9.57 8.51 3.98
CA TYR A 104 9.77 8.36 5.42
C TYR A 104 8.50 8.70 6.22
N GLU A 105 7.31 8.61 5.60
CA GLU A 105 6.04 8.87 6.28
C GLU A 105 5.95 8.02 7.56
N GLY A 106 5.56 8.63 8.68
CA GLY A 106 5.43 7.94 9.97
C GLY A 106 6.76 7.61 10.69
N ASN A 107 7.92 7.78 10.04
CA ASN A 107 9.24 7.48 10.60
C ASN A 107 10.12 8.72 10.72
N LEU A 108 9.85 9.56 11.73
CA LEU A 108 10.61 10.81 11.95
C LEU A 108 12.08 10.59 12.23
N LEU A 109 12.44 9.45 12.83
CA LEU A 109 13.83 9.10 13.10
C LEU A 109 14.59 8.90 11.79
N ALA A 110 14.05 8.09 10.88
CA ALA A 110 14.65 7.89 9.57
C ALA A 110 14.69 9.20 8.77
N LEU A 111 13.68 10.06 8.90
CA LEU A 111 13.66 11.36 8.23
C LEU A 111 14.74 12.31 8.77
N ALA A 112 14.92 12.38 10.09
CA ALA A 112 16.00 13.16 10.70
C ALA A 112 17.37 12.65 10.26
N GLN A 113 17.58 11.32 10.30
CA GLN A 113 18.81 10.70 9.81
C GLN A 113 19.03 10.91 8.31
N ALA A 114 17.97 10.92 7.51
CA ALA A 114 18.06 11.21 6.08
C ALA A 114 18.55 12.64 5.86
N LEU A 115 17.98 13.64 6.56
CA LEU A 115 18.45 15.03 6.46
C LEU A 115 19.92 15.18 6.89
N GLU A 116 20.33 14.51 7.97
CA GLU A 116 21.71 14.49 8.44
C GLU A 116 22.67 13.79 7.44
N ARG A 117 22.25 12.71 6.78
CA ARG A 117 23.04 12.11 5.69
C ARG A 117 23.12 13.02 4.47
N LEU A 118 22.01 13.66 4.10
CA LEU A 118 21.94 14.56 2.95
C LEU A 118 22.85 15.78 3.13
N SER A 119 22.96 16.31 4.36
CA SER A 119 23.88 17.42 4.67
C SER A 119 25.35 17.02 4.51
N LEU A 120 25.70 15.76 4.81
CA LEU A 120 27.05 15.22 4.59
C LEU A 120 27.34 14.97 3.10
N LEU A 121 26.35 14.51 2.34
CA LEU A 121 26.50 14.28 0.90
C LEU A 121 26.64 15.58 0.10
N TRP A 122 25.92 16.63 0.52
CA TRP A 122 25.92 17.93 -0.12
C TRP A 122 26.20 19.05 0.89
N PRO A 123 27.49 19.33 1.18
CA PRO A 123 27.88 20.38 2.12
C PRO A 123 27.51 21.80 1.69
N ASP A 124 27.13 22.00 0.42
CA ASP A 124 26.60 23.28 -0.08
C ASP A 124 25.20 23.59 0.46
N GLY A 125 24.56 22.63 1.15
CA GLY A 125 23.28 22.78 1.82
C GLY A 125 22.07 22.75 0.89
N LYS A 126 22.27 22.65 -0.43
CA LYS A 126 21.20 22.73 -1.43
C LYS A 126 20.64 21.35 -1.76
N LEU A 127 19.43 21.08 -1.30
CA LEU A 127 18.73 19.82 -1.49
C LEU A 127 17.65 19.97 -2.56
N THR A 128 18.10 19.86 -3.82
CA THR A 128 17.20 19.87 -4.98
C THR A 128 16.54 18.52 -5.19
N LEU A 129 15.40 18.50 -5.91
CA LEU A 129 14.66 17.26 -6.19
C LEU A 129 15.54 16.14 -6.77
N PRO A 130 16.37 16.36 -7.82
CA PRO A 130 17.18 15.28 -8.39
C PRO A 130 18.23 14.72 -7.42
N ARG A 131 18.80 15.57 -6.56
CA ARG A 131 19.76 15.14 -5.53
C ARG A 131 19.08 14.23 -4.53
N VAL A 132 17.94 14.67 -4.00
CA VAL A 132 17.19 13.91 -3.01
C VAL A 132 16.68 12.59 -3.60
N GLU A 133 16.12 12.58 -4.80
CA GLU A 133 15.65 11.33 -5.46
C GLU A 133 16.75 10.28 -5.64
N GLN A 134 18.00 10.69 -5.85
CA GLN A 134 19.13 9.76 -6.01
C GLN A 134 19.61 9.14 -4.69
N ALA A 135 19.42 9.82 -3.55
CA ALA A 135 19.97 9.43 -2.25
C ALA A 135 18.94 8.88 -1.26
N VAL A 136 17.65 8.97 -1.59
CA VAL A 136 16.56 8.51 -0.73
C VAL A 136 16.24 7.05 -1.00
N ASN A 137 16.08 6.31 0.09
CA ASN A 137 15.54 4.95 0.08
C ASN A 137 14.13 4.99 0.70
N ASP A 138 13.25 4.15 0.20
CA ASP A 138 11.90 3.99 0.74
C ASP A 138 11.96 3.21 2.07
N ALA A 139 11.72 3.91 3.18
CA ALA A 139 11.71 3.36 4.55
C ALA A 139 10.57 3.97 5.37
N ALA A 140 9.42 4.18 4.72
CA ALA A 140 8.22 4.68 5.36
C ALA A 140 7.70 3.64 6.35
N HIS A 141 7.20 4.11 7.51
CA HIS A 141 6.63 3.25 8.53
C HIS A 141 5.12 3.48 8.59
N PHE A 142 4.36 2.43 8.31
CA PHE A 142 2.91 2.51 8.27
C PHE A 142 2.24 1.65 9.33
N THR A 143 1.03 2.04 9.69
CA THR A 143 0.13 1.21 10.49
C THR A 143 -0.96 0.64 9.60
N PRO A 144 -1.61 -0.49 9.98
CA PRO A 144 -2.76 -1.03 9.26
C PRO A 144 -3.89 -0.01 9.02
N PHE A 145 -4.03 0.98 9.89
CA PHE A 145 -5.02 2.04 9.74
C PHE A 145 -4.71 2.97 8.57
N HIS A 146 -3.43 3.26 8.29
CA HIS A 146 -3.04 4.06 7.12
C HIS A 146 -3.44 3.36 5.81
N TRP A 147 -3.31 2.03 5.77
CA TRP A 147 -3.77 1.23 4.63
C TRP A 147 -5.27 1.36 4.44
N VAL A 148 -6.07 1.14 5.49
CA VAL A 148 -7.53 1.25 5.41
C VAL A 148 -7.98 2.67 5.02
N ASP A 149 -7.32 3.70 5.53
CA ASP A 149 -7.62 5.09 5.18
C ASP A 149 -7.35 5.39 3.70
N ALA A 150 -6.27 4.85 3.15
CA ALA A 150 -6.00 4.93 1.71
C ALA A 150 -7.09 4.23 0.88
N LEU A 151 -7.62 3.10 1.36
CA LEU A 151 -8.72 2.37 0.71
C LEU A 151 -10.03 3.16 0.74
N LEU A 152 -10.37 3.76 1.88
CA LEU A 152 -11.58 4.59 2.03
C LEU A 152 -11.54 5.83 1.11
N MET A 153 -10.37 6.48 0.99
CA MET A 153 -10.15 7.57 0.04
C MET A 153 -10.04 7.13 -1.43
N GLY A 154 -9.99 5.84 -1.73
CA GLY A 154 -9.87 5.34 -3.11
C GLY A 154 -8.48 5.54 -3.75
N LYS A 155 -7.45 5.80 -2.95
CA LYS A 155 -6.08 6.08 -3.42
C LYS A 155 -5.30 4.76 -3.62
N SER A 156 -5.64 4.00 -4.66
CA SER A 156 -5.08 2.65 -4.91
C SER A 156 -3.54 2.58 -4.93
N LYS A 157 -2.86 3.51 -5.64
CA LYS A 157 -1.39 3.54 -5.68
C LYS A 157 -0.78 3.65 -4.28
N ARG A 158 -1.37 4.50 -3.42
CA ARG A 158 -0.95 4.65 -2.02
C ARG A 158 -1.26 3.41 -1.21
N ALA A 159 -2.47 2.85 -1.35
CA ALA A 159 -2.86 1.64 -0.61
C ALA A 159 -1.93 0.45 -0.92
N LEU A 160 -1.54 0.26 -2.19
CA LEU A 160 -0.60 -0.80 -2.59
C LEU A 160 0.82 -0.54 -2.04
N HIS A 161 1.29 0.71 -2.08
CA HIS A 161 2.59 1.06 -1.50
C HIS A 161 2.62 0.81 0.02
N ILE A 162 1.58 1.23 0.76
CA ILE A 162 1.47 0.95 2.20
C ILE A 162 1.44 -0.55 2.46
N LEU A 163 0.67 -1.31 1.68
CA LEU A 163 0.56 -2.76 1.84
C LEU A 163 1.90 -3.47 1.61
N GLN A 164 2.69 -3.00 0.63
CA GLN A 164 4.03 -3.50 0.38
C GLN A 164 4.97 -3.19 1.57
N GLN A 165 4.93 -1.98 2.12
CA GLN A 165 5.73 -1.61 3.30
C GLN A 165 5.35 -2.43 4.53
N LEU A 166 4.06 -2.58 4.83
CA LEU A 166 3.57 -3.44 5.92
C LEU A 166 4.06 -4.90 5.78
N ARG A 167 4.20 -5.40 4.55
CA ARG A 167 4.80 -6.73 4.30
C ARG A 167 6.29 -6.76 4.63
N LEU A 168 7.05 -5.74 4.25
CA LEU A 168 8.48 -5.62 4.52
C LEU A 168 8.77 -5.47 6.02
N GLU A 169 7.88 -4.75 6.73
CA GLU A 169 7.92 -4.59 8.19
C GLU A 169 7.52 -5.86 8.97
N GLY A 170 7.11 -6.93 8.27
CA GLY A 170 6.71 -8.19 8.90
C GLY A 170 5.35 -8.12 9.62
N SER A 171 4.47 -7.20 9.23
CA SER A 171 3.12 -7.12 9.81
C SER A 171 2.32 -8.39 9.51
N GLU A 172 1.63 -8.91 10.52
CA GLU A 172 0.81 -10.11 10.36
C GLU A 172 -0.44 -9.84 9.50
N PRO A 173 -0.69 -10.64 8.44
CA PRO A 173 -1.89 -10.49 7.60
C PRO A 173 -3.22 -10.57 8.36
N VAL A 174 -3.25 -11.33 9.47
CA VAL A 174 -4.43 -11.45 10.34
C VAL A 174 -4.86 -10.10 10.89
N ILE A 175 -3.90 -9.26 11.31
CA ILE A 175 -4.16 -7.92 11.84
C ILE A 175 -4.74 -7.03 10.75
N LEU A 176 -4.21 -7.10 9.53
CA LEU A 176 -4.73 -6.36 8.38
C LEU A 176 -6.18 -6.74 8.07
N LEU A 177 -6.46 -8.05 7.99
CA LEU A 177 -7.80 -8.56 7.73
C LEU A 177 -8.80 -8.07 8.78
N ARG A 178 -8.46 -8.17 10.06
CA ARG A 178 -9.35 -7.76 11.15
C ARG A 178 -9.55 -6.25 11.22
N THR A 179 -8.51 -5.47 10.92
CA THR A 179 -8.60 -4.01 10.86
C THR A 179 -9.53 -3.58 9.73
N LEU A 180 -9.34 -4.13 8.54
CA LEU A 180 -10.20 -3.86 7.39
C LEU A 180 -11.63 -4.38 7.59
N GLN A 181 -11.81 -5.55 8.20
CA GLN A 181 -13.13 -6.15 8.44
C GLN A 181 -14.05 -5.20 9.21
N ARG A 182 -13.54 -4.57 10.29
CA ARG A 182 -14.31 -3.64 11.12
C ARG A 182 -14.88 -2.50 10.29
N GLU A 183 -14.04 -1.88 9.46
CA GLU A 183 -14.43 -0.77 8.60
C GLU A 183 -15.33 -1.21 7.44
N LEU A 184 -15.04 -2.35 6.81
CA LEU A 184 -15.82 -2.88 5.69
C LEU A 184 -17.25 -3.26 6.11
N LEU A 185 -17.42 -3.92 7.26
CA LEU A 185 -18.74 -4.27 7.78
C LEU A 185 -19.52 -3.03 8.22
N LEU A 186 -18.83 -2.03 8.77
CA LEU A 186 -19.44 -0.74 9.07
C LEU A 186 -19.94 -0.04 7.79
N LEU A 187 -19.13 -0.01 6.72
CA LEU A 187 -19.57 0.52 5.42
C LEU A 187 -20.79 -0.22 4.86
N VAL A 188 -20.84 -1.55 4.95
CA VAL A 188 -22.00 -2.34 4.53
C VAL A 188 -23.26 -1.91 5.28
N ASN A 189 -23.17 -1.78 6.61
CA ASN A 189 -24.31 -1.38 7.43
C ASN A 189 -24.76 0.05 7.13
N LEU A 190 -23.83 0.99 7.02
CA LEU A 190 -24.12 2.38 6.68
C LEU A 190 -24.76 2.48 5.29
N LYS A 191 -24.24 1.78 4.29
CA LYS A 191 -24.76 1.80 2.91
C LYS A 191 -26.18 1.22 2.79
N ARG A 192 -26.51 0.23 3.63
CA ARG A 192 -27.89 -0.31 3.71
C ARG A 192 -28.84 0.67 4.38
N GLN A 193 -28.41 1.31 5.47
CA GLN A 193 -29.25 2.20 6.26
C GLN A 193 -29.39 3.61 5.65
N SER A 194 -28.47 4.02 4.77
CA SER A 194 -28.49 5.33 4.12
C SER A 194 -29.69 5.56 3.20
N ALA A 195 -30.43 4.50 2.83
CA ALA A 195 -31.67 4.61 2.08
C ALA A 195 -32.82 5.21 2.90
N HIS A 196 -32.80 5.02 4.23
CA HIS A 196 -33.91 5.38 5.13
C HIS A 196 -33.56 6.49 6.12
N THR A 197 -32.27 6.71 6.38
CA THR A 197 -31.80 7.65 7.40
C THR A 197 -30.64 8.50 6.88
N PRO A 198 -30.58 9.80 7.21
CA PRO A 198 -29.52 10.67 6.75
C PRO A 198 -28.19 10.26 7.36
N LEU A 199 -27.12 10.38 6.57
CA LEU A 199 -25.80 9.84 6.92
C LEU A 199 -25.23 10.40 8.24
N ARG A 200 -25.54 11.66 8.58
CA ARG A 200 -25.11 12.28 9.84
C ARG A 200 -25.64 11.55 11.07
N ALA A 201 -26.94 11.23 11.09
CA ALA A 201 -27.56 10.51 12.20
C ALA A 201 -27.01 9.08 12.32
N LEU A 202 -26.70 8.44 11.20
CA LEU A 202 -26.05 7.13 11.19
C LEU A 202 -24.64 7.15 11.77
N PHE A 203 -23.85 8.17 11.44
CA PHE A 203 -22.52 8.32 12.03
C PHE A 203 -22.57 8.51 13.56
N ASP A 204 -23.57 9.24 14.07
CA ASP A 204 -23.77 9.39 15.51
C ASP A 204 -24.18 8.06 16.16
N LYS A 205 -25.13 7.33 15.54
CA LYS A 205 -25.59 6.02 16.02
C LYS A 205 -24.47 4.98 16.12
N HIS A 206 -23.60 4.93 15.11
CA HIS A 206 -22.46 4.00 15.08
C HIS A 206 -21.19 4.55 15.75
N ARG A 207 -21.28 5.74 16.39
CA ARG A 207 -20.16 6.41 17.09
C ARG A 207 -18.92 6.58 16.21
N VAL A 208 -19.11 6.91 14.94
CA VAL A 208 -18.01 7.15 13.99
C VAL A 208 -17.30 8.45 14.35
N TRP A 209 -15.99 8.35 14.56
CA TRP A 209 -15.10 9.48 14.86
C TRP A 209 -15.25 10.60 13.82
N GLN A 210 -15.31 11.85 14.28
CA GLN A 210 -15.56 13.03 13.42
C GLN A 210 -14.58 13.10 12.24
N ASN A 211 -13.29 12.89 12.50
CA ASN A 211 -12.22 12.96 11.50
C ASN A 211 -12.38 11.90 10.37
N ARG A 212 -13.11 10.80 10.64
CA ARG A 212 -13.36 9.74 9.66
C ARG A 212 -14.65 9.92 8.86
N ARG A 213 -15.58 10.79 9.30
CA ARG A 213 -16.90 10.94 8.66
C ARG A 213 -16.82 11.41 7.21
N GLY A 214 -15.93 12.36 6.92
CA GLY A 214 -15.71 12.84 5.55
C GLY A 214 -15.23 11.72 4.62
N MET A 215 -14.19 11.01 5.05
CA MET A 215 -13.59 9.89 4.32
C MET A 215 -14.57 8.72 4.14
N MET A 216 -15.34 8.38 5.18
CA MET A 216 -16.40 7.38 5.07
C MET A 216 -17.52 7.81 4.13
N GLY A 217 -17.91 9.08 4.15
CA GLY A 217 -18.91 9.61 3.22
C GLY A 217 -18.46 9.49 1.76
N GLU A 218 -17.20 9.82 1.48
CA GLU A 218 -16.59 9.64 0.16
C GLU A 218 -16.59 8.17 -0.27
N ALA A 219 -16.16 7.27 0.62
CA ALA A 219 -16.19 5.82 0.38
C ALA A 219 -17.61 5.31 0.09
N LEU A 220 -18.60 5.73 0.88
CA LEU A 220 -20.00 5.36 0.70
C LEU A 220 -20.55 5.87 -0.63
N ASN A 221 -20.20 7.08 -1.06
CA ASN A 221 -20.64 7.60 -2.36
C ASN A 221 -20.01 6.84 -3.53
N ARG A 222 -18.74 6.47 -3.41
CA ARG A 222 -17.97 5.81 -4.46
C ARG A 222 -18.29 4.32 -4.60
N LEU A 223 -18.55 3.63 -3.49
CA LEU A 223 -18.75 2.18 -3.44
C LEU A 223 -20.22 1.79 -3.57
N SER A 224 -20.52 0.89 -4.50
CA SER A 224 -21.83 0.27 -4.65
C SER A 224 -22.07 -0.85 -3.64
N GLN A 225 -23.33 -1.15 -3.35
CA GLN A 225 -23.71 -2.27 -2.48
C GLN A 225 -23.20 -3.62 -3.01
N THR A 226 -23.14 -3.78 -4.33
CA THR A 226 -22.57 -4.98 -4.98
C THR A 226 -21.07 -5.09 -4.74
N GLN A 227 -20.32 -3.98 -4.85
CA GLN A 227 -18.87 -3.98 -4.57
C GLN A 227 -18.59 -4.33 -3.12
N LEU A 228 -19.33 -3.74 -2.17
CA LEU A 228 -19.15 -4.05 -0.75
C LEU A 228 -19.40 -5.53 -0.47
N ARG A 229 -20.42 -6.13 -1.11
CA ARG A 229 -20.66 -7.58 -1.02
C ARG A 229 -19.50 -8.40 -1.60
N GLN A 230 -18.97 -8.01 -2.76
CA GLN A 230 -17.81 -8.67 -3.37
C GLN A 230 -16.56 -8.57 -2.49
N ALA A 231 -16.33 -7.40 -1.88
CA ALA A 231 -15.22 -7.18 -0.97
C ALA A 231 -15.34 -8.04 0.29
N VAL A 232 -16.54 -8.19 0.86
CA VAL A 232 -16.78 -9.11 1.99
C VAL A 232 -16.53 -10.55 1.57
N GLN A 233 -16.99 -10.98 0.39
CA GLN A 233 -16.76 -12.34 -0.10
C GLN A 233 -15.28 -12.63 -0.29
N LEU A 234 -14.53 -11.69 -0.87
CA LEU A 234 -13.07 -11.82 -1.04
C LEU A 234 -12.39 -11.86 0.33
N LEU A 235 -12.74 -10.94 1.25
CA LEU A 235 -12.21 -10.93 2.62
C LEU A 235 -12.42 -12.27 3.35
N THR A 236 -13.61 -12.87 3.21
CA THR A 236 -13.92 -14.17 3.80
C THR A 236 -13.08 -15.30 3.18
N ARG A 237 -12.91 -15.30 1.86
CA ARG A 237 -12.05 -16.27 1.17
C ARG A 237 -10.61 -16.15 1.67
N THR A 238 -10.09 -14.93 1.72
CA THR A 238 -8.75 -14.61 2.20
C THR A 238 -8.54 -15.07 3.64
N GLU A 239 -9.51 -14.84 4.52
CA GLU A 239 -9.49 -15.30 5.92
C GLU A 239 -9.51 -16.83 6.03
N LEU A 240 -10.31 -17.52 5.20
CA LEU A 240 -10.36 -18.98 5.19
C LEU A 240 -9.03 -19.56 4.69
N THR A 241 -8.52 -19.08 3.56
CA THR A 241 -7.23 -19.49 3.01
C THR A 241 -6.11 -19.28 4.03
N LEU A 242 -6.10 -18.15 4.75
CA LEU A 242 -5.10 -17.88 5.79
C LEU A 242 -5.14 -18.89 6.95
N LYS A 243 -6.33 -19.37 7.34
CA LYS A 243 -6.52 -20.24 8.51
C LYS A 243 -6.59 -21.73 8.20
N GLN A 244 -6.80 -22.10 6.94
CA GLN A 244 -6.91 -23.49 6.49
C GLN A 244 -5.65 -23.91 5.71
N ASP A 245 -5.18 -23.06 4.80
CA ASP A 245 -4.04 -23.33 3.93
C ASP A 245 -2.83 -22.51 4.39
N TYR A 246 -2.22 -22.92 5.51
CA TYR A 246 -1.08 -22.26 6.19
C TYR A 246 0.18 -22.01 5.35
N GLY A 247 0.19 -22.38 4.05
CA GLY A 247 1.31 -22.21 3.11
C GLY A 247 1.07 -21.24 1.95
N GLN A 248 -0.12 -20.65 1.79
CA GLN A 248 -0.42 -19.73 0.68
C GLN A 248 -0.18 -18.26 1.07
N SER A 249 0.47 -17.49 0.18
CA SER A 249 0.68 -16.05 0.39
C SER A 249 -0.64 -15.27 0.21
N VAL A 250 -1.18 -14.81 1.33
CA VAL A 250 -2.44 -14.06 1.43
C VAL A 250 -2.30 -12.61 0.94
N TRP A 251 -1.07 -12.13 0.79
CA TRP A 251 -0.76 -10.76 0.34
C TRP A 251 -1.32 -10.44 -1.06
N ALA A 252 -1.28 -11.39 -1.98
CA ALA A 252 -1.83 -11.19 -3.33
C ALA A 252 -3.35 -10.94 -3.29
N GLU A 253 -4.07 -11.61 -2.38
CA GLU A 253 -5.50 -11.38 -2.21
C GLU A 253 -5.80 -10.02 -1.57
N LEU A 254 -4.96 -9.58 -0.61
CA LEU A 254 -5.06 -8.25 -0.02
C LEU A 254 -4.80 -7.13 -1.05
N GLU A 255 -3.88 -7.33 -1.99
CA GLU A 255 -3.67 -6.42 -3.12
C GLU A 255 -4.91 -6.36 -4.03
N GLY A 256 -5.47 -7.51 -4.38
CA GLY A 256 -6.70 -7.61 -5.17
C GLY A 256 -7.89 -6.95 -4.49
N LEU A 257 -8.04 -7.16 -3.18
CA LEU A 257 -9.07 -6.54 -2.36
C LEU A 257 -8.88 -5.01 -2.32
N SER A 258 -7.64 -4.55 -2.16
CA SER A 258 -7.31 -3.12 -2.17
C SER A 258 -7.76 -2.45 -3.46
N LEU A 259 -7.47 -3.08 -4.60
CA LEU A 259 -7.89 -2.60 -5.92
C LEU A 259 -9.42 -2.59 -6.08
N LEU A 260 -10.11 -3.65 -5.62
CA LEU A 260 -11.57 -3.73 -5.66
C LEU A 260 -12.25 -2.59 -4.89
N LEU A 261 -11.67 -2.19 -3.75
CA LEU A 261 -12.19 -1.10 -2.92
C LEU A 261 -11.83 0.29 -3.42
N CYS A 262 -10.92 0.43 -4.39
CA CYS A 262 -10.56 1.73 -4.98
C CYS A 262 -11.25 1.99 -6.32
N HIS A 263 -11.52 0.94 -7.10
CA HIS A 263 -12.04 1.06 -8.46
C HIS A 263 -13.48 0.54 -8.58
N LYS A 264 -14.25 1.08 -9.53
CA LYS A 264 -15.51 0.44 -9.93
C LYS A 264 -15.21 -0.99 -10.39
N PRO A 265 -16.05 -1.98 -10.04
CA PRO A 265 -15.75 -3.35 -10.38
C PRO A 265 -15.80 -3.43 -11.90
N TRP A 266 -14.76 -4.03 -12.48
CA TRP A 266 -14.52 -4.20 -13.90
C TRP A 266 -15.75 -4.73 -14.69
N ARG A 267 -16.74 -5.33 -14.02
CA ARG A 267 -18.04 -5.73 -14.58
C ARG A 267 -18.85 -4.61 -15.22
N THR A 268 -18.68 -3.34 -14.85
CA THR A 268 -19.42 -2.24 -15.53
C THR A 268 -18.86 -1.91 -16.91
N TYR A 269 -17.62 -2.32 -17.23
CA TYR A 269 -17.03 -2.17 -18.56
C TYR A 269 -17.16 -3.42 -19.44
N LEU A 270 -17.35 -4.62 -18.86
CA LEU A 270 -17.52 -5.85 -19.66
C LEU A 270 -18.97 -6.20 -20.01
N SER A 271 -19.98 -5.61 -19.37
CA SER A 271 -21.38 -5.88 -19.75
C SER A 271 -21.73 -5.42 -21.18
N THR A 272 -20.87 -4.59 -21.79
CA THR A 272 -20.97 -4.15 -23.20
C THR A 272 -19.95 -4.80 -24.12
N VAL A 273 -19.02 -5.61 -23.58
CA VAL A 273 -18.05 -6.35 -24.38
C VAL A 273 -18.54 -7.78 -24.49
N ASP A 274 -18.97 -8.17 -25.67
CA ASP A 274 -19.15 -9.58 -25.97
C ASP A 274 -17.81 -10.28 -25.73
N MET A 275 -17.75 -11.18 -24.74
CA MET A 275 -16.51 -11.89 -24.39
C MET A 275 -16.02 -12.79 -25.53
N LYS A 276 -16.89 -13.12 -26.50
CA LYS A 276 -16.50 -13.76 -27.76
C LYS A 276 -15.67 -12.85 -28.68
N SER A 277 -15.68 -11.53 -28.44
CA SER A 277 -14.94 -10.53 -29.22
C SER A 277 -13.54 -10.20 -28.65
N LEU A 278 -13.21 -10.70 -27.44
CA LEU A 278 -11.95 -10.41 -26.77
C LEU A 278 -10.81 -11.24 -27.38
N GLN A 279 -9.80 -10.57 -27.93
CA GLN A 279 -8.61 -11.23 -28.47
C GLN A 279 -7.49 -11.23 -27.43
N ALA A 280 -7.03 -12.40 -27.01
CA ALA A 280 -5.86 -12.54 -26.16
C ALA A 280 -4.59 -12.75 -26.99
N LEU A 281 -3.56 -11.95 -26.71
CA LEU A 281 -2.23 -12.09 -27.31
C LEU A 281 -1.23 -12.45 -26.21
N PHE A 282 -0.47 -13.52 -26.41
CA PHE A 282 0.57 -13.98 -25.49
C PHE A 282 1.92 -13.99 -26.20
N GLY A 283 2.79 -13.05 -25.85
CA GLY A 283 4.11 -12.92 -26.48
C GLY A 283 5.22 -13.52 -25.63
N GLY A 284 6.30 -13.97 -26.26
CA GLY A 284 7.45 -14.52 -25.54
C GLY A 284 8.55 -15.01 -26.48
N THR A 285 9.69 -15.39 -25.92
CA THR A 285 10.80 -15.95 -26.69
C THR A 285 10.71 -17.45 -26.85
N PHE A 286 10.16 -18.18 -25.88
CA PHE A 286 9.88 -19.62 -25.98
C PHE A 286 11.11 -20.45 -26.41
N ASP A 287 12.19 -20.32 -25.65
CA ASP A 287 13.48 -20.94 -25.92
C ASP A 287 13.96 -21.78 -24.73
N PRO A 288 13.46 -23.03 -24.57
CA PRO A 288 12.35 -23.67 -25.27
C PRO A 288 10.98 -23.38 -24.62
N VAL A 289 9.88 -23.70 -25.32
CA VAL A 289 8.54 -23.70 -24.72
C VAL A 289 8.41 -24.81 -23.66
N HIS A 290 7.69 -24.53 -22.57
CA HIS A 290 7.43 -25.48 -21.48
C HIS A 290 6.12 -25.15 -20.76
N TYR A 291 5.69 -26.01 -19.83
CA TYR A 291 4.40 -25.85 -19.13
C TYR A 291 4.25 -24.56 -18.33
N GLY A 292 5.36 -23.97 -17.86
CA GLY A 292 5.34 -22.69 -17.15
C GLY A 292 4.85 -21.53 -18.03
N HIS A 293 4.99 -21.65 -19.36
CA HIS A 293 4.43 -20.68 -20.30
C HIS A 293 2.94 -20.95 -20.57
N LEU A 294 2.55 -22.22 -20.76
CA LEU A 294 1.22 -22.57 -21.27
C LEU A 294 0.16 -22.66 -20.17
N LYS A 295 0.46 -23.30 -19.03
CA LYS A 295 -0.54 -23.54 -17.96
C LYS A 295 -1.12 -22.24 -17.38
N PRO A 296 -0.32 -21.22 -17.02
CA PRO A 296 -0.88 -19.98 -16.48
C PRO A 296 -1.83 -19.28 -17.46
N VAL A 297 -1.49 -19.31 -18.75
CA VAL A 297 -2.30 -18.71 -19.81
C VAL A 297 -3.60 -19.50 -20.04
N GLU A 298 -3.52 -20.83 -20.03
CA GLU A 298 -4.66 -21.73 -20.13
C GLU A 298 -5.61 -21.57 -18.94
N THR A 299 -5.08 -21.56 -17.72
CA THR A 299 -5.86 -21.30 -16.50
C THR A 299 -6.54 -19.95 -16.55
N LEU A 300 -5.81 -18.90 -16.92
CA LEU A 300 -6.37 -17.56 -17.04
C LEU A 300 -7.47 -17.53 -18.10
N ALA A 301 -7.23 -18.08 -19.29
CA ALA A 301 -8.20 -18.14 -20.38
C ALA A 301 -9.50 -18.84 -19.99
N ASN A 302 -9.41 -19.95 -19.27
CA ASN A 302 -10.58 -20.68 -18.77
C ASN A 302 -11.35 -19.87 -17.72
N LEU A 303 -10.65 -19.17 -16.82
CA LEU A 303 -11.29 -18.33 -15.78
C LEU A 303 -12.09 -17.17 -16.37
N ILE A 304 -11.64 -16.61 -17.49
CA ILE A 304 -12.28 -15.44 -18.14
C ILE A 304 -13.16 -15.83 -19.33
N GLY A 305 -13.24 -17.11 -19.69
CA GLY A 305 -14.07 -17.61 -20.80
C GLY A 305 -13.54 -17.26 -22.19
N LEU A 306 -12.22 -17.18 -22.39
CA LEU A 306 -11.63 -17.00 -23.71
C LEU A 306 -11.78 -18.25 -24.56
N THR A 307 -12.16 -18.06 -25.83
CA THR A 307 -12.23 -19.15 -26.82
C THR A 307 -10.94 -19.33 -27.60
N ARG A 308 -10.04 -18.33 -27.58
CA ARG A 308 -8.76 -18.38 -28.30
C ARG A 308 -7.70 -17.47 -27.68
N VAL A 309 -6.47 -17.96 -27.64
CA VAL A 309 -5.25 -17.19 -27.33
C VAL A 309 -4.28 -17.29 -28.51
N THR A 310 -3.76 -16.16 -28.96
CA THR A 310 -2.76 -16.11 -30.04
C THR A 310 -1.37 -15.95 -29.44
N ILE A 311 -0.52 -16.95 -29.63
CA ILE A 311 0.90 -16.96 -29.25
C ILE A 311 1.71 -16.23 -30.32
N ILE A 312 2.52 -15.26 -29.89
CA ILE A 312 3.36 -14.45 -30.76
C ILE A 312 4.83 -14.63 -30.35
N PRO A 313 5.55 -15.59 -30.95
CA PRO A 313 6.98 -15.76 -30.70
C PRO A 313 7.78 -14.59 -31.30
N ASN A 314 8.68 -14.02 -30.53
CA ASN A 314 9.52 -12.90 -30.96
C ASN A 314 10.76 -13.40 -31.75
N ASN A 315 11.21 -12.63 -32.76
CA ASN A 315 12.45 -12.95 -33.50
C ASN A 315 13.68 -12.49 -32.70
N VAL A 316 13.74 -11.18 -32.45
CA VAL A 316 14.85 -10.51 -31.77
C VAL A 316 14.32 -9.91 -30.48
N PRO A 317 14.67 -10.45 -29.29
CA PRO A 317 14.21 -9.90 -28.03
C PRO A 317 14.97 -8.59 -27.71
N PRO A 318 14.28 -7.49 -27.35
CA PRO A 318 14.92 -6.18 -27.19
C PRO A 318 15.74 -6.01 -25.90
N HIS A 319 15.63 -6.93 -24.95
CA HIS A 319 16.15 -6.78 -23.58
C HIS A 319 16.99 -7.98 -23.11
N ARG A 320 17.42 -8.87 -24.01
CA ARG A 320 18.27 -10.02 -23.68
C ARG A 320 19.11 -10.47 -24.88
N PRO A 321 20.16 -11.27 -24.66
CA PRO A 321 20.91 -11.92 -25.75
C PRO A 321 20.00 -12.76 -26.66
N GLN A 322 20.50 -13.05 -27.87
CA GLN A 322 19.77 -13.88 -28.83
C GLN A 322 19.53 -15.30 -28.25
N PRO A 323 18.37 -15.91 -28.55
CA PRO A 323 18.06 -17.26 -28.13
C PRO A 323 19.01 -18.29 -28.76
N GLU A 324 19.20 -19.42 -28.08
CA GLU A 324 20.02 -20.55 -28.58
C GLU A 324 19.30 -21.28 -29.71
N ALA A 325 18.00 -21.54 -29.57
CA ALA A 325 17.20 -22.08 -30.67
C ALA A 325 16.82 -20.99 -31.67
N ASN A 326 17.05 -21.27 -32.94
CA ASN A 326 16.70 -20.34 -34.01
C ASN A 326 15.16 -20.21 -34.16
N SER A 327 14.71 -19.18 -34.87
CA SER A 327 13.29 -18.87 -35.04
C SER A 327 12.47 -20.00 -35.68
N VAL A 328 13.09 -20.84 -36.52
CA VAL A 328 12.43 -22.01 -37.13
C VAL A 328 12.25 -23.13 -36.09
N GLN A 329 13.28 -23.40 -35.29
CA GLN A 329 13.23 -24.40 -34.21
C GLN A 329 12.20 -24.00 -33.15
N ARG A 330 12.19 -22.74 -32.71
CA ARG A 330 11.22 -22.25 -31.71
C ARG A 330 9.79 -22.30 -32.21
N LYS A 331 9.56 -21.96 -33.48
CA LYS A 331 8.26 -22.17 -34.14
C LYS A 331 7.86 -23.65 -34.07
N HIS A 332 8.74 -24.55 -34.48
CA HIS A 332 8.43 -25.97 -34.53
C HIS A 332 8.13 -26.56 -33.14
N MET A 333 8.92 -26.19 -32.13
CA MET A 333 8.65 -26.58 -30.73
C MET A 333 7.30 -26.05 -30.24
N LEU A 334 6.92 -24.83 -30.61
CA LEU A 334 5.61 -24.27 -30.27
C LEU A 334 4.46 -25.01 -30.96
N GLU A 335 4.59 -25.35 -32.24
CA GLU A 335 3.60 -26.13 -32.98
C GLU A 335 3.35 -27.48 -32.30
N LEU A 336 4.43 -28.17 -31.90
CA LEU A 336 4.34 -29.42 -31.16
C LEU A 336 3.69 -29.23 -29.78
N ALA A 337 4.05 -28.18 -29.05
CA ALA A 337 3.57 -27.94 -27.70
C ALA A 337 2.09 -27.51 -27.62
N ILE A 338 1.48 -27.10 -28.73
CA ILE A 338 0.07 -26.67 -28.79
C ILE A 338 -0.78 -27.55 -29.71
N ALA A 339 -0.23 -28.61 -30.31
CA ALA A 339 -0.92 -29.43 -31.31
C ALA A 339 -2.24 -30.03 -30.81
N ASP A 340 -2.31 -30.38 -29.52
CA ASP A 340 -3.46 -30.95 -28.83
C ASP A 340 -4.29 -29.90 -28.06
N LYS A 341 -3.97 -28.61 -28.19
CA LYS A 341 -4.57 -27.52 -27.42
C LYS A 341 -5.32 -26.52 -28.32
N PRO A 342 -6.63 -26.74 -28.59
CA PRO A 342 -7.42 -25.90 -29.50
C PRO A 342 -7.56 -24.44 -29.04
N LEU A 343 -7.27 -24.17 -27.76
CA LEU A 343 -7.23 -22.81 -27.20
C LEU A 343 -6.17 -21.93 -27.87
N PHE A 344 -5.05 -22.50 -28.32
CA PHE A 344 -3.88 -21.75 -28.79
C PHE A 344 -3.80 -21.69 -30.31
N THR A 345 -3.33 -20.54 -30.81
CA THR A 345 -3.02 -20.32 -32.22
C THR A 345 -1.68 -19.61 -32.35
N LEU A 346 -0.94 -19.88 -33.42
CA LEU A 346 0.38 -19.28 -33.63
C LEU A 346 0.30 -18.11 -34.61
N ASP A 347 0.99 -17.01 -34.31
CA ASP A 347 1.15 -15.86 -35.20
C ASP A 347 2.63 -15.51 -35.39
N GLU A 348 3.14 -15.83 -36.58
CA GLU A 348 4.55 -15.77 -36.95
C GLU A 348 5.04 -14.37 -37.35
N ARG A 349 4.18 -13.34 -37.29
CA ARG A 349 4.51 -12.02 -37.85
C ARG A 349 5.80 -11.42 -37.27
N GLU A 350 6.07 -11.70 -36.00
CA GLU A 350 7.26 -11.19 -35.32
C GLU A 350 8.50 -11.98 -35.75
N LEU A 351 8.40 -13.29 -35.97
CA LEU A 351 9.48 -14.14 -36.48
C LEU A 351 9.98 -13.70 -37.87
N LYS A 352 9.07 -13.18 -38.70
CA LYS A 352 9.37 -12.72 -40.07
C LYS A 352 10.01 -11.33 -40.13
N ARG A 353 10.28 -10.70 -38.98
CA ARG A 353 10.77 -9.33 -38.92
C ARG A 353 12.22 -9.26 -38.48
N ASN A 354 13.06 -8.63 -39.30
CA ASN A 354 14.46 -8.36 -38.99
C ASN A 354 14.63 -7.07 -38.16
N ALA A 355 13.91 -6.96 -37.04
CA ALA A 355 14.01 -5.83 -36.12
C ALA A 355 13.57 -6.24 -34.70
N PRO A 356 14.08 -5.59 -33.62
CA PRO A 356 13.72 -5.90 -32.25
C PRO A 356 12.21 -5.91 -32.03
N SER A 357 11.67 -6.99 -31.48
CA SER A 357 10.24 -7.21 -31.30
C SER A 357 9.69 -6.31 -30.18
N TYR A 358 8.89 -5.30 -30.51
CA TYR A 358 8.19 -4.46 -29.52
C TYR A 358 6.67 -4.65 -29.60
N THR A 359 6.04 -4.92 -28.46
CA THR A 359 4.58 -5.14 -28.37
C THR A 359 3.77 -4.02 -29.00
N ALA A 360 4.21 -2.76 -28.83
CA ALA A 360 3.54 -1.60 -29.42
C ALA A 360 3.51 -1.65 -30.96
N GLN A 361 4.56 -2.17 -31.60
CA GLN A 361 4.64 -2.28 -33.05
C GLN A 361 3.77 -3.44 -33.56
N THR A 362 3.72 -4.54 -32.81
CA THR A 362 2.86 -5.71 -33.08
C THR A 362 1.38 -5.35 -32.99
N LEU A 363 0.99 -4.53 -32.02
CA LEU A 363 -0.38 -4.05 -31.89
C LEU A 363 -0.77 -3.10 -33.03
N LYS A 364 0.14 -2.22 -33.47
CA LYS A 364 -0.07 -1.29 -34.60
C LYS A 364 -0.21 -2.03 -35.95
N SER A 365 0.60 -3.04 -36.22
CA SER A 365 0.52 -3.82 -37.48
C SER A 365 -0.77 -4.62 -37.59
N GLY A 366 -1.30 -5.11 -36.46
CA GLY A 366 -2.58 -5.83 -36.41
C GLY A 366 -3.83 -4.97 -36.62
N GLY A 367 -3.71 -3.64 -36.72
CA GLY A 367 -4.84 -2.73 -36.94
C GLY A 367 -5.26 -2.57 -38.41
N ARG A 368 -4.45 -3.04 -39.38
CA ARG A 368 -4.71 -2.84 -40.82
C ARG A 368 -5.40 -4.02 -41.52
N ASN A 369 -5.35 -5.24 -40.99
CA ASN A 369 -5.77 -6.46 -41.70
C ASN A 369 -7.01 -7.19 -41.15
N LYS A 370 -7.71 -6.63 -40.16
CA LYS A 370 -8.98 -7.21 -39.67
C LYS A 370 -10.01 -6.08 -39.56
N GLY A 371 -11.18 -6.30 -40.16
CA GLY A 371 -12.27 -5.32 -40.21
C GLY A 371 -12.60 -4.69 -38.85
N ARG A 372 -13.25 -3.51 -38.91
CA ARG A 372 -13.53 -2.55 -37.83
C ARG A 372 -14.29 -3.09 -36.58
N THR A 373 -14.39 -4.39 -36.33
CA THR A 373 -15.21 -5.01 -35.28
C THR A 373 -14.47 -5.40 -34.00
N CYS A 374 -13.14 -5.48 -33.96
CA CYS A 374 -12.43 -5.80 -32.71
C CYS A 374 -12.14 -4.55 -31.87
N ARG A 375 -12.99 -4.30 -30.88
CA ARG A 375 -12.92 -3.12 -30.01
C ARG A 375 -12.00 -3.30 -28.78
N TRP A 376 -11.62 -4.53 -28.42
CA TRP A 376 -10.85 -4.82 -27.21
C TRP A 376 -9.82 -5.96 -27.40
N ARG A 377 -8.56 -5.73 -27.00
CA ARG A 377 -7.49 -6.74 -26.99
C ARG A 377 -6.96 -6.89 -25.56
N LEU A 378 -6.96 -8.13 -25.05
CA LEU A 378 -6.32 -8.47 -23.79
C LEU A 378 -4.86 -8.85 -24.09
N LEU A 379 -3.92 -8.05 -23.61
CA LEU A 379 -2.50 -8.38 -23.71
C LEU A 379 -2.12 -9.19 -22.47
N LEU A 380 -1.84 -10.47 -22.66
CA LEU A 380 -1.23 -11.31 -21.63
C LEU A 380 0.28 -11.05 -21.73
N VAL A 381 0.79 -10.34 -20.73
CA VAL A 381 2.13 -9.74 -20.70
C VAL A 381 3.21 -10.75 -21.09
N ARG A 382 4.22 -10.27 -21.81
CA ARG A 382 5.40 -11.05 -22.20
C ARG A 382 6.13 -11.51 -20.94
N ILE A 383 6.08 -12.81 -20.68
CA ILE A 383 6.84 -13.41 -19.58
C ILE A 383 8.31 -13.43 -20.01
N HIS A 384 9.15 -12.75 -19.24
CA HIS A 384 10.60 -12.88 -19.33
C HIS A 384 10.99 -14.18 -18.63
N CYS A 385 11.09 -15.27 -19.37
CA CYS A 385 11.83 -16.47 -18.96
C CYS A 385 13.16 -16.48 -19.70
#